data_AF-A0A368RPX5-F1
#
_entry.id   AF-A0A368RPX5-F1
#
_cell.length_a   1.000
_cell.length_b   1.000
_cell.length_c   1.000
_cell.angle_alpha   90.00
_cell.angle_beta   90.00
_cell.angle_gamma   90.00
#
_symmetry.space_group_name_H-M   'P 1'
#
loop_
_entity.id
_entity.type
_entity.pdbx_description
1 polymer ?
#
loop_
_entity_poly.entity_id
_entity_poly.type
_entity_poly.pdbx_seq_one_letter_code
_entity_poly.pdbx_strand_id
1 'polypeptide(L)'
;MVLDDLAHALKNLSQSSFIPLILVKEHVLAYVFFWNEDRKASFFIYDILDVLHNDEFKQSVEALLFIPDNWNQNDHNGLLTEMDNNRKNKGLSGYKSGQYQYVLFVSGSYTHEHELATQGVDNIITKQCPRLCLEVVKIVRDLGYPV
;
A
#
# COMPACT_ATOMS: atom_id res chain seq x y z
N MET A 1 -6.73 -7.57 -11.87
CA MET A 1 -5.72 -8.33 -11.09
C MET A 1 -4.36 -7.71 -11.39
N VAL A 2 -3.37 -7.73 -10.49
CA VAL A 2 -2.06 -7.03 -10.68
C VAL A 2 -1.38 -7.42 -12.02
N LEU A 3 -1.56 -8.66 -12.46
CA LEU A 3 -1.10 -9.15 -13.76
C LEU A 3 -1.80 -8.51 -14.96
N ASP A 4 -3.10 -8.20 -14.85
CA ASP A 4 -3.87 -7.54 -15.93
C ASP A 4 -3.40 -6.09 -16.11
N ASP A 5 -3.07 -5.40 -15.01
CA ASP A 5 -2.52 -4.04 -15.06
C ASP A 5 -1.14 -4.02 -15.74
N LEU A 6 -0.28 -5.00 -15.42
CA LEU A 6 0.98 -5.18 -16.12
C LEU A 6 0.77 -5.49 -17.60
N ALA A 7 -0.18 -6.38 -17.94
CA ALA A 7 -0.48 -6.72 -19.32
C ALA A 7 -1.00 -5.49 -20.11
N HIS A 8 -1.84 -4.67 -19.48
CA HIS A 8 -2.34 -3.43 -20.08
C HIS A 8 -1.22 -2.42 -20.31
N ALA A 9 -0.33 -2.26 -19.33
CA ALA A 9 0.85 -1.40 -19.45
C ALA A 9 1.78 -1.81 -20.60
N LEU A 10 2.12 -3.10 -20.68
CA LEU A 10 2.96 -3.64 -21.74
C LEU A 10 2.32 -3.46 -23.13
N LYS A 11 0.99 -3.64 -23.22
CA LYS A 11 0.25 -3.37 -24.45
C LYS A 11 0.38 -1.91 -24.89
N ASN A 12 0.21 -0.97 -23.98
CA ASN A 12 0.33 0.47 -24.29
C ASN A 12 1.76 0.85 -24.71
N LEU A 13 2.79 0.27 -24.08
CA LEU A 13 4.19 0.50 -24.47
C LEU A 13 4.50 -0.04 -25.88
N SER A 14 3.97 -1.22 -26.23
CA SER A 14 4.18 -1.82 -27.55
C SER A 14 3.57 -1.04 -28.73
N GLN A 15 2.64 -0.12 -28.45
CA GLN A 15 2.02 0.74 -29.47
C GLN A 15 2.86 1.98 -29.79
N SER A 16 3.90 2.27 -29.01
CA SER A 16 4.78 3.42 -29.21
C SER A 16 6.09 2.98 -29.89
N SER A 17 6.19 3.22 -31.20
CA SER A 17 7.24 2.68 -32.07
C SER A 17 8.66 3.24 -31.87
N PHE A 18 8.87 4.13 -30.90
CA PHE A 18 10.14 4.87 -30.74
C PHE A 18 10.65 5.03 -29.30
N ILE A 19 10.18 4.22 -28.33
CA ILE A 19 10.71 4.29 -26.96
C ILE A 19 12.01 3.44 -26.86
N PRO A 20 13.15 4.03 -26.45
CA PRO A 20 14.35 3.27 -26.13
C PRO A 20 14.06 2.12 -25.16
N LEU A 21 14.56 0.92 -25.46
CA LEU A 21 14.38 -0.29 -24.65
C LEU A 21 14.77 -0.10 -23.17
N ILE A 22 15.74 0.77 -22.89
CA ILE A 22 16.15 1.10 -21.52
C ILE A 22 15.04 1.84 -20.76
N LEU A 23 14.36 2.79 -21.40
CA LEU A 23 13.23 3.52 -20.83
C LEU A 23 12.01 2.62 -20.68
N VAL A 24 11.80 1.68 -21.62
CA VAL A 24 10.74 0.65 -21.48
C VAL A 24 11.02 -0.24 -20.26
N LYS A 25 12.27 -0.70 -20.08
CA LYS A 25 12.65 -1.53 -18.93
C LYS A 25 12.45 -0.77 -17.61
N GLU A 26 12.91 0.48 -17.54
CA GLU A 26 12.74 1.32 -16.35
C GLU A 26 11.26 1.53 -16.04
N HIS A 27 10.44 1.80 -17.06
CA HIS A 27 9.00 1.98 -16.90
C HIS A 27 8.31 0.70 -16.42
N VAL A 28 8.66 -0.46 -16.98
CA VAL A 28 8.09 -1.76 -16.60
C VAL A 28 8.50 -2.15 -15.17
N LEU A 29 9.76 -1.96 -14.79
CA LEU A 29 10.24 -2.27 -13.44
C LEU A 29 9.65 -1.34 -12.37
N ALA A 30 9.16 -0.16 -12.74
CA ALA A 30 8.45 0.75 -11.84
C ALA A 30 7.02 0.27 -11.47
N TYR A 31 6.51 -0.79 -12.10
CA TYR A 31 5.21 -1.38 -11.73
C TYR A 31 5.31 -2.16 -10.43
N VAL A 32 4.28 -2.02 -9.58
CA VAL A 32 4.15 -2.70 -8.29
C VAL A 32 4.30 -4.22 -8.39
N PHE A 33 3.97 -4.81 -9.54
CA PHE A 33 4.19 -6.23 -9.80
C PHE A 33 5.64 -6.68 -9.57
N PHE A 34 6.62 -5.83 -9.88
CA PHE A 34 8.05 -6.14 -9.73
C PHE A 34 8.63 -5.67 -8.40
N TRP A 35 7.82 -5.08 -7.52
CA TRP A 35 8.30 -4.63 -6.22
C TRP A 35 8.51 -5.82 -5.29
N ASN A 36 9.71 -5.89 -4.75
CA ASN A 36 10.03 -6.77 -3.63
C ASN A 36 9.48 -6.19 -2.31
N GLU A 37 9.61 -6.98 -1.24
CA GLU A 37 9.17 -6.61 0.11
C GLU A 37 9.79 -5.27 0.56
N ASP A 38 11.10 -5.09 0.37
CA ASP A 38 11.80 -3.85 0.74
C ASP A 38 11.23 -2.61 0.03
N ARG A 39 10.89 -2.70 -1.26
CA ARG A 39 10.33 -1.57 -2.00
C ARG A 39 8.91 -1.24 -1.54
N LYS A 40 8.09 -2.26 -1.27
CA LYS A 40 6.75 -2.05 -0.70
C LYS A 40 6.82 -1.44 0.70
N ALA A 41 7.74 -1.91 1.54
CA ALA A 41 7.99 -1.34 2.85
C ALA A 41 8.41 0.13 2.72
N SER A 42 9.37 0.43 1.85
CA SER A 42 9.79 1.81 1.56
C SER A 42 8.61 2.69 1.13
N PHE A 43 7.70 2.19 0.31
CA PHE A 43 6.50 2.93 -0.09
C PHE A 43 5.59 3.25 1.09
N PHE A 44 5.24 2.24 1.89
CA PHE A 44 4.32 2.42 3.02
C PHE A 44 4.94 3.18 4.20
N ILE A 45 6.27 3.24 4.30
CA ILE A 45 6.99 3.97 5.35
C ILE A 45 7.27 5.40 4.93
N TYR A 46 7.70 5.64 3.69
CA TYR A 46 8.25 6.94 3.26
C TYR A 46 7.38 7.63 2.22
N ASP A 47 7.10 6.96 1.10
CA ASP A 47 6.52 7.62 -0.08
C ASP A 47 5.05 8.03 0.14
N ILE A 48 4.32 7.29 0.98
CA ILE A 48 2.91 7.57 1.26
C ILE A 48 2.71 8.73 2.27
N LEU A 49 3.74 9.12 3.03
CA LEU A 49 3.58 10.01 4.19
C LEU A 49 2.97 11.37 3.83
N ASP A 50 3.41 11.94 2.70
CA ASP A 50 2.97 13.25 2.25
C ASP A 50 1.48 13.27 1.85
N VAL A 51 0.95 12.13 1.38
CA VAL A 51 -0.45 12.01 0.99
C VAL A 51 -1.37 11.54 2.11
N LEU A 52 -0.85 10.96 3.19
CA LEU A 52 -1.70 10.43 4.25
C LEU A 52 -2.63 11.49 4.84
N HIS A 53 -2.25 12.77 4.85
CA HIS A 53 -3.07 13.86 5.38
C HIS A 53 -3.89 14.60 4.31
N ASN A 54 -3.85 14.15 3.06
CA ASN A 54 -4.57 14.77 1.95
C ASN A 54 -6.03 14.27 1.89
N ASP A 55 -6.98 15.21 1.80
CA ASP A 55 -8.41 14.87 1.77
C ASP A 55 -8.84 14.14 0.49
N GLU A 56 -8.25 14.44 -0.67
CA GLU A 56 -8.52 13.75 -1.93
C GLU A 56 -7.98 12.31 -1.89
N PHE A 57 -6.80 12.12 -1.28
CA PHE A 57 -6.25 10.79 -1.01
C PHE A 57 -7.19 9.98 -0.12
N LYS A 58 -7.64 10.57 0.99
CA LYS A 58 -8.60 9.92 1.89
C LYS A 58 -9.86 9.52 1.13
N GLN A 59 -10.49 10.44 0.39
CA GLN A 59 -11.70 10.13 -0.38
C GLN A 59 -11.49 9.01 -1.40
N SER A 60 -10.35 9.00 -2.09
CA SER A 60 -10.00 7.96 -3.06
C SER A 60 -9.80 6.60 -2.40
N VAL A 61 -9.21 6.57 -1.20
CA VAL A 61 -9.04 5.34 -0.41
C VAL A 61 -10.38 4.83 0.13
N GLU A 62 -11.27 5.71 0.62
CA GLU A 62 -12.60 5.31 1.09
C GLU A 62 -13.46 4.69 -0.02
N ALA A 63 -13.15 4.97 -1.30
CA ALA A 63 -13.82 4.34 -2.45
C ALA A 63 -13.32 2.90 -2.76
N LEU A 64 -12.30 2.40 -2.06
CA LEU A 64 -11.73 1.06 -2.30
C LEU A 64 -12.57 -0.06 -1.68
N LEU A 65 -13.63 -0.46 -2.38
CA LEU A 65 -14.62 -1.46 -1.90
C LEU A 65 -14.05 -2.86 -1.59
N PHE A 66 -12.83 -3.18 -2.04
CA PHE A 66 -12.20 -4.47 -1.72
C PHE A 66 -11.63 -4.53 -0.30
N ILE A 67 -11.48 -3.38 0.36
CA ILE A 67 -11.14 -3.29 1.78
C ILE A 67 -12.47 -3.27 2.56
N PRO A 68 -12.76 -4.30 3.38
CA PRO A 68 -13.98 -4.32 4.17
C PRO A 68 -14.01 -3.14 5.16
N ASP A 69 -15.16 -2.49 5.33
CA ASP A 69 -15.31 -1.41 6.32
C ASP A 69 -14.97 -1.91 7.75
N ASN A 70 -15.38 -3.14 8.06
CA ASN A 70 -15.14 -3.84 9.32
C ASN A 70 -13.82 -4.65 9.34
N TRP A 71 -12.80 -4.24 8.58
CA TRP A 71 -11.51 -4.94 8.52
C TRP A 71 -10.90 -5.20 9.91
N ASN A 72 -11.14 -4.30 10.88
CA ASN A 72 -10.63 -4.36 12.24
C ASN A 72 -11.26 -5.46 13.13
N GLN A 73 -12.20 -6.24 12.60
CA GLN A 73 -12.67 -7.48 13.24
C GLN A 73 -11.69 -8.65 13.02
N ASN A 74 -10.78 -8.53 12.05
CA ASN A 74 -9.69 -9.46 11.83
C ASN A 74 -8.43 -8.92 12.52
N ASP A 75 -7.80 -9.74 13.37
CA ASP A 75 -6.61 -9.35 14.12
C ASP A 75 -5.31 -9.40 13.27
N HIS A 76 -5.42 -9.81 12.01
CA HIS A 76 -4.33 -9.83 11.05
C HIS A 76 -3.11 -10.62 11.56
N ASN A 77 -3.34 -11.83 12.06
CA ASN A 77 -2.33 -12.69 12.70
C ASN A 77 -1.64 -12.03 13.92
N GLY A 78 -2.38 -11.30 14.75
CA GLY A 78 -1.85 -10.61 15.94
C GLY A 78 -1.33 -9.20 15.67
N LEU A 79 -1.22 -8.81 14.40
CA LEU A 79 -0.63 -7.52 14.02
C LEU A 79 -1.48 -6.33 14.49
N LEU A 80 -2.81 -6.44 14.46
CA LEU A 80 -3.70 -5.37 14.93
C LEU A 80 -3.56 -5.16 16.44
N THR A 81 -3.60 -6.23 17.23
CA THR A 81 -3.42 -6.18 18.68
C THR A 81 -2.07 -5.55 19.07
N GLU A 82 -0.97 -5.96 18.43
CA GLU A 82 0.37 -5.38 18.68
C GLU A 82 0.43 -3.89 18.35
N MET A 83 -0.15 -3.49 17.21
CA MET A 83 -0.19 -2.10 16.80
C MET A 83 -1.07 -1.23 17.71
N ASP A 84 -2.21 -1.73 18.17
CA ASP A 84 -3.06 -1.03 19.14
C ASP A 84 -2.35 -0.85 20.48
N ASN A 85 -1.59 -1.86 20.93
CA ASN A 85 -0.73 -1.74 22.12
C ASN A 85 0.38 -0.69 21.93
N ASN A 86 1.05 -0.70 20.77
CA ASN A 86 2.06 0.30 20.42
C ASN A 86 1.49 1.72 20.46
N ARG A 87 0.30 1.92 19.86
CA ARG A 87 -0.42 3.20 19.87
C ARG A 87 -0.84 3.63 21.28
N LYS A 88 -1.37 2.72 22.08
CA LYS A 88 -1.76 2.99 23.46
C LYS A 88 -0.57 3.46 24.30
N ASN A 89 0.60 2.84 24.14
CA ASN A 89 1.83 3.26 24.82
C ASN A 89 2.28 4.68 24.41
N LYS A 90 1.89 5.13 23.22
CA LYS A 90 2.11 6.48 22.69
C LYS A 90 0.95 7.45 22.97
N GLY A 91 -0.05 7.05 23.77
CA GLY A 91 -1.23 7.86 24.10
C GLY A 91 -2.24 8.03 22.97
N LEU A 92 -2.16 7.20 21.92
CA LEU A 92 -3.04 7.23 20.76
C LEU A 92 -4.18 6.21 20.92
N SER A 93 -5.35 6.52 20.37
CA SER A 93 -6.45 5.54 20.28
C SER A 93 -6.11 4.44 19.29
N GLY A 94 -6.65 3.25 19.51
CA GLY A 94 -6.61 2.16 18.54
C GLY A 94 -7.27 2.53 17.21
N TYR A 95 -7.04 1.69 16.20
CA TYR A 95 -7.57 1.93 14.86
C TYR A 95 -9.10 1.79 14.81
N LYS A 96 -9.73 2.63 14.00
CA LYS A 96 -11.18 2.58 13.75
C LYS A 96 -11.46 1.76 12.49
N SER A 97 -12.73 1.43 12.26
CA SER A 97 -13.21 0.90 10.97
C SER A 97 -13.01 1.91 9.83
N GLY A 98 -13.15 1.45 8.59
CA GLY A 98 -13.04 2.27 7.38
C GLY A 98 -11.73 2.05 6.60
N GLN A 99 -11.80 2.22 5.29
CA GLN A 99 -10.73 1.86 4.36
C GLN A 99 -9.50 2.73 4.56
N TYR A 100 -9.70 4.02 4.83
CA TYR A 100 -8.58 4.92 5.14
C TYR A 100 -7.86 4.54 6.44
N GLN A 101 -8.62 4.11 7.46
CA GLN A 101 -8.01 3.62 8.70
C GLN A 101 -7.21 2.33 8.49
N TYR A 102 -7.63 1.48 7.56
CA TYR A 102 -6.85 0.30 7.18
C TYR A 102 -5.50 0.68 6.56
N VAL A 103 -5.47 1.69 5.67
CA VAL A 103 -4.21 2.17 5.09
C VAL A 103 -3.28 2.76 6.16
N LEU A 104 -3.80 3.50 7.13
CA LEU A 104 -3.02 3.99 8.27
C LEU A 104 -2.50 2.86 9.15
N PHE A 105 -3.27 1.79 9.32
CA PHE A 105 -2.84 0.59 10.02
C PHE A 105 -1.69 -0.11 9.30
N VAL A 106 -1.80 -0.29 7.98
CA VAL A 106 -0.75 -0.92 7.16
C VAL A 106 0.53 -0.07 7.17
N SER A 107 0.43 1.23 6.90
CA SER A 107 1.58 2.14 6.93
C SER A 107 2.25 2.16 8.31
N GLY A 108 1.47 2.21 9.39
CA GLY A 108 1.98 2.11 10.76
C GLY A 108 2.67 0.77 11.05
N SER A 109 2.11 -0.34 10.55
CA SER A 109 2.67 -1.68 10.75
C SER A 109 4.04 -1.83 10.10
N TYR A 110 4.21 -1.35 8.86
CA TYR A 110 5.54 -1.32 8.22
C TYR A 110 6.52 -0.42 8.96
N THR A 111 6.07 0.76 9.38
CA THR A 111 6.92 1.74 10.08
C THR A 111 7.46 1.20 11.40
N HIS A 112 6.63 0.47 12.14
CA HIS A 112 6.97 -0.04 13.46
C HIS A 112 7.31 -1.52 13.48
N GLU A 113 7.51 -2.19 12.34
CA GLU A 113 7.72 -3.65 12.28
C GLU A 113 8.83 -4.15 13.23
N HIS A 114 9.91 -3.38 13.36
CA HIS A 114 11.03 -3.68 14.28
C HIS A 114 10.69 -3.52 15.77
N GLU A 115 9.63 -2.78 16.11
CA GLU A 115 9.09 -2.60 17.46
C GLU A 115 8.06 -3.67 17.84
N LEU A 116 7.54 -4.42 16.86
CA LEU A 116 6.45 -5.39 17.04
C LEU A 116 7.00 -6.80 17.26
N ALA A 117 6.32 -7.59 18.09
CA ALA A 117 6.66 -9.02 18.23
C ALA A 117 6.33 -9.81 16.95
N THR A 118 5.31 -9.37 16.21
CA THR A 118 4.89 -9.96 14.93
C THR A 118 5.75 -9.45 13.80
N GLN A 119 6.43 -10.35 13.10
CA GLN A 119 7.32 -10.06 11.96
C GLN A 119 6.69 -10.54 10.64
N GLY A 120 7.10 -9.94 9.52
CA GLY A 120 6.64 -10.30 8.18
C GLY A 120 5.35 -9.58 7.79
N VAL A 121 5.31 -8.26 8.01
CA VAL A 121 4.16 -7.40 7.71
C VAL A 121 3.74 -7.54 6.24
N ASP A 122 4.67 -7.52 5.27
CA ASP A 122 4.30 -7.66 3.85
C ASP A 122 3.58 -8.98 3.55
N ASN A 123 4.04 -10.08 4.12
CA ASN A 123 3.43 -11.39 3.92
C ASN A 123 2.01 -11.44 4.49
N ILE A 124 1.78 -10.86 5.68
CA ILE A 124 0.45 -10.80 6.31
C ILE A 124 -0.49 -9.96 5.46
N ILE A 125 -0.08 -8.73 5.12
CA ILE A 125 -0.91 -7.78 4.38
C ILE A 125 -1.16 -8.27 2.96
N THR A 126 -0.14 -8.79 2.25
CA THR A 126 -0.31 -9.30 0.88
C THR A 126 -1.26 -10.50 0.83
N LYS A 127 -1.26 -11.38 1.84
CA LYS A 127 -2.21 -12.52 1.89
C LYS A 127 -3.65 -12.08 2.08
N GLN A 128 -3.88 -11.05 2.90
CA GLN A 128 -5.22 -10.61 3.27
C GLN A 128 -5.79 -9.56 2.31
N CYS A 129 -4.91 -8.74 1.73
CA CYS A 129 -5.26 -7.63 0.87
C CYS A 129 -4.27 -7.52 -0.32
N PRO A 130 -4.24 -8.52 -1.23
CA PRO A 130 -3.20 -8.65 -2.27
C PRO A 130 -3.16 -7.49 -3.28
N ARG A 131 -4.24 -6.71 -3.38
CA ARG A 131 -4.33 -5.57 -4.29
C ARG A 131 -3.94 -4.25 -3.64
N LEU A 132 -3.79 -4.20 -2.32
CA LEU A 132 -3.64 -2.95 -1.57
C LEU A 132 -2.52 -2.06 -2.11
N CYS A 133 -1.29 -2.59 -2.18
CA CYS A 133 -0.14 -1.81 -2.61
C CYS A 133 -0.33 -1.21 -4.01
N LEU A 134 -0.85 -2.00 -4.96
CA LEU A 134 -1.12 -1.52 -6.31
C LEU A 134 -2.13 -0.37 -6.34
N GLU A 135 -3.27 -0.53 -5.67
CA GLU A 135 -4.36 0.45 -5.73
C GLU A 135 -3.97 1.74 -5.00
N VAL A 136 -3.26 1.64 -3.87
CA VAL A 136 -2.77 2.82 -3.15
C VAL A 136 -1.70 3.54 -3.99
N VAL A 137 -0.74 2.84 -4.60
CA VAL A 137 0.26 3.45 -5.51
C VAL A 137 -0.40 4.16 -6.68
N LYS A 138 -1.45 3.59 -7.28
CA LYS A 138 -2.22 4.25 -8.34
C LYS A 138 -2.82 5.57 -7.86
N ILE A 139 -3.50 5.57 -6.72
CA ILE A 139 -4.07 6.79 -6.13
C ILE A 139 -2.98 7.83 -5.90
N VAL A 140 -1.84 7.45 -5.30
CA VAL A 140 -0.73 8.39 -5.03
C VAL A 140 -0.19 9.00 -6.33
N ARG A 141 -0.02 8.20 -7.38
CA ARG A 141 0.42 8.65 -8.71
C ARG A 141 -0.61 9.56 -9.39
N ASP A 142 -1.89 9.24 -9.29
CA ASP A 142 -2.99 10.02 -9.88
C ASP A 142 -3.11 11.41 -9.21
N LEU A 143 -2.74 11.51 -7.94
CA LEU A 143 -2.62 12.78 -7.20
C LEU A 143 -1.32 13.55 -7.51
N GLY A 144 -0.44 13.00 -8.34
CA GLY A 144 0.79 13.66 -8.80
C GLY A 144 2.00 13.51 -7.86
N TYR A 145 1.94 12.63 -6.87
CA TYR A 145 3.05 12.40 -5.95
C TYR A 145 4.05 11.36 -6.52
N PRO A 146 5.36 11.54 -6.27
CA PRO A 146 6.37 10.61 -6.74
C PRO A 146 6.30 9.28 -5.99
N VAL A 147 6.38 8.17 -6.74
CA VAL A 147 6.36 6.78 -6.24
C VAL A 147 7.21 5.86 -7.11
#